data_AF-A0A2E8JUW3-F1
#
_entry.id   AF-A0A2E8JUW3-F1
#
_cell.length_a   1.000
_cell.length_b   1.000
_cell.length_c   1.000
_cell.angle_alpha   90.00
_cell.angle_beta   90.00
_cell.angle_gamma   90.00
#
_symmetry.space_group_name_H-M   'P 1'
#
loop_
_entity.id
_entity.type
_entity.pdbx_description
1 polymer ?
#
loop_
_entity_poly.entity_id
_entity_poly.type
_entity_poly.pdbx_seq_one_letter_code
_entity_poly.pdbx_strand_id
1 'polypeptide(L)'
;MGVRDWLKSTLGPKQVTPAPTQTEQPPSNDDRQVFADVQQIRAEEALALFGEPDEQQEPPAEAVTAPYDAGEADALDLLSEDQSPSFTHTDEVMIEDVSEIEDPYLDARIEGDISETVVLGK
;
A
#
# COMPACT_ATOMS: atom_id res chain seq x y z
N MET A 1 -35.03 -15.25 -23.18
CA MET A 1 -34.25 -15.80 -22.06
C MET A 1 -33.11 -14.83 -21.80
N GLY A 2 -33.27 -13.93 -20.84
CA GLY A 2 -32.37 -12.79 -20.65
C GLY A 2 -31.34 -13.01 -19.53
N VAL A 3 -30.38 -12.09 -19.40
CA VAL A 3 -29.36 -12.08 -18.34
C VAL A 3 -29.96 -12.13 -16.93
N ARG A 4 -31.19 -11.62 -16.78
CA ARG A 4 -32.00 -11.71 -15.55
C ARG A 4 -32.41 -13.13 -15.18
N ASP A 5 -32.59 -14.02 -16.16
CA ASP A 5 -32.93 -15.43 -15.91
C ASP A 5 -31.68 -16.22 -15.51
N TRP A 6 -30.52 -15.88 -16.11
CA TRP A 6 -29.23 -16.48 -15.75
C TRP A 6 -28.84 -16.16 -14.29
N LEU A 7 -29.00 -14.91 -13.86
CA LEU A 7 -28.66 -14.49 -12.49
C LEU A 7 -29.51 -15.20 -11.42
N LYS A 8 -30.80 -15.41 -11.70
CA LYS A 8 -31.71 -16.14 -10.78
C LYS A 8 -31.39 -17.63 -10.71
N SER A 9 -30.88 -18.20 -11.80
CA SER A 9 -30.47 -19.61 -11.86
C SER A 9 -29.16 -19.87 -11.12
N THR A 10 -28.23 -18.92 -11.10
CA THR A 10 -26.91 -19.09 -10.45
C THR A 10 -26.93 -18.76 -8.96
N LEU A 11 -27.82 -17.86 -8.53
CA LEU A 11 -27.89 -17.35 -7.16
C LEU A 11 -29.15 -17.79 -6.39
N GLY A 12 -29.80 -18.88 -6.83
CA GLY A 12 -30.93 -19.48 -6.12
C GLY A 12 -30.62 -19.71 -4.62
N PRO A 13 -31.63 -19.62 -3.73
CA PRO A 13 -31.42 -19.56 -2.30
C PRO A 13 -30.74 -20.84 -1.81
N LYS A 14 -29.45 -20.75 -1.44
CA LYS A 14 -28.79 -21.79 -0.66
C LYS A 14 -29.54 -21.91 0.66
N GLN A 15 -30.24 -23.03 0.85
CA GLN A 15 -30.66 -23.45 2.17
C GLN A 15 -29.41 -23.54 3.04
N VAL A 16 -29.27 -22.59 3.95
CA VAL A 16 -28.19 -22.57 4.94
C VAL A 16 -28.55 -23.63 5.96
N THR A 17 -27.94 -24.81 5.85
CA THR A 17 -27.96 -25.80 6.92
C THR A 17 -27.24 -25.16 8.12
N PRO A 18 -27.89 -24.97 9.28
CA PRO A 18 -27.19 -24.44 10.44
C PRO A 18 -26.10 -25.42 10.84
N ALA A 19 -24.86 -24.92 10.95
CA ALA A 19 -23.73 -25.67 11.48
C ALA A 19 -24.08 -26.17 12.90
N PRO A 20 -23.62 -27.37 13.31
CA PRO A 20 -23.89 -27.87 14.64
C PRO A 20 -23.24 -26.93 15.66
N THR A 21 -24.05 -26.44 16.60
CA THR A 21 -23.62 -25.68 17.77
C THR A 21 -22.58 -26.52 18.51
N GLN A 22 -21.32 -26.15 18.43
CA GLN A 22 -20.28 -26.72 19.29
C GLN A 22 -20.58 -26.24 20.71
N THR A 23 -21.02 -27.15 21.56
CA THR A 23 -21.16 -26.88 22.99
C THR A 23 -19.76 -26.68 23.56
N GLU A 24 -19.36 -25.44 23.82
CA GLU A 24 -18.13 -25.13 24.54
C GLU A 24 -18.18 -25.81 25.91
N GLN A 25 -17.30 -26.78 26.10
CA GLN A 25 -17.16 -27.49 27.36
C GLN A 25 -16.53 -26.54 28.38
N PRO A 26 -17.04 -26.44 29.62
CA PRO A 26 -16.50 -25.49 30.59
C PRO A 26 -15.03 -25.80 30.87
N PRO A 27 -14.14 -24.78 30.89
CA PRO A 27 -12.71 -24.99 31.07
C PRO A 27 -12.42 -25.65 32.41
N SER A 28 -11.47 -26.57 32.42
CA SER A 28 -11.04 -27.27 33.63
C SER A 28 -10.36 -26.29 34.61
N ASN A 29 -10.23 -26.68 35.87
CA ASN A 29 -9.57 -25.81 36.86
C ASN A 29 -8.10 -25.54 36.51
N ASP A 30 -7.43 -26.48 35.83
CA ASP A 30 -6.06 -26.32 35.35
C ASP A 30 -6.00 -25.28 34.21
N ASP A 31 -6.97 -25.29 33.30
CA ASP A 31 -7.06 -24.30 32.21
C ASP A 31 -7.25 -22.87 32.76
N ARG A 32 -7.95 -22.73 33.89
CA ARG A 32 -8.14 -21.42 34.54
C ARG A 32 -6.85 -20.89 35.17
N GLN A 33 -6.02 -21.78 35.72
CA GLN A 33 -4.72 -21.40 36.29
C GLN A 33 -3.75 -20.98 35.19
N VAL A 34 -3.64 -21.79 34.12
CA VAL A 34 -2.80 -21.45 32.96
C VAL A 34 -3.24 -20.14 32.32
N PHE A 35 -4.56 -19.90 32.21
CA PHE A 35 -5.07 -18.64 31.70
C PHE A 35 -4.73 -17.45 32.60
N ALA A 36 -4.82 -17.61 33.92
CA ALA A 36 -4.43 -16.57 34.87
C ALA A 36 -2.93 -16.22 34.78
N ASP A 37 -2.07 -17.23 34.66
CA ASP A 37 -0.63 -17.04 34.50
C ASP A 37 -0.31 -16.29 33.19
N VAL A 38 -0.96 -16.68 32.09
CA VAL A 38 -0.81 -15.98 30.79
C VAL A 38 -1.30 -14.55 30.87
N GLN A 39 -2.42 -14.29 31.55
CA GLN A 39 -2.93 -12.93 31.74
C GLN A 39 -1.94 -12.06 32.52
N GLN A 40 -1.32 -12.60 33.57
CA GLN A 40 -0.33 -11.88 34.36
C GLN A 40 0.90 -11.52 33.51
N ILE A 41 1.46 -12.48 32.78
CA ILE A 41 2.62 -12.25 31.90
C ILE A 41 2.30 -11.17 30.85
N ARG A 42 1.12 -11.25 30.21
CA ARG A 42 0.71 -10.25 29.21
C ARG A 42 0.49 -8.87 29.81
N ALA A 43 -0.01 -8.79 31.03
CA ALA A 43 -0.20 -7.51 31.73
C ALA A 43 1.16 -6.87 32.07
N GLU A 44 2.13 -7.66 32.51
CA GLU A 44 3.49 -7.21 32.79
C GLU A 44 4.21 -6.73 31.52
N GLU A 45 4.10 -7.48 30.41
CA GLU A 45 4.62 -7.07 29.09
C GLU A 45 3.98 -5.76 28.61
N ALA A 46 2.65 -5.63 28.72
CA ALA A 46 1.95 -4.43 28.30
C ALA A 46 2.38 -3.20 29.13
N LEU A 47 2.60 -3.35 30.43
CA LEU A 47 3.11 -2.26 31.28
C LEU A 47 4.54 -1.87 30.93
N ALA A 48 5.38 -2.83 30.53
CA ALA A 48 6.74 -2.55 30.08
C ALA A 48 6.78 -1.66 28.82
N LEU A 49 5.81 -1.82 27.91
CA LEU A 49 5.70 -0.97 26.71
C LEU A 49 5.41 0.50 27.02
N PHE A 50 4.79 0.81 28.16
CA PHE A 50 4.54 2.19 28.60
C PHE A 50 5.63 2.74 29.54
N GLY A 51 6.60 1.90 29.92
CA GLY A 51 7.69 2.25 30.84
C GLY A 51 8.95 2.78 30.14
N GLU A 52 9.07 2.59 28.83
CA GLU A 52 10.05 3.33 28.04
C GLU A 52 9.62 4.79 28.06
N PRO A 53 10.47 5.74 28.51
CA PRO A 53 10.16 7.13 28.29
C PRO A 53 10.08 7.28 26.78
N ASP A 54 8.89 7.62 26.26
CA ASP A 54 8.78 8.32 24.99
C ASP A 54 9.88 9.37 25.05
N GLU A 55 10.94 9.22 24.24
CA GLU A 55 11.90 10.29 24.05
C GLU A 55 11.01 11.46 23.66
N GLN A 56 10.79 12.38 24.61
CA GLN A 56 9.91 13.51 24.43
C GLN A 56 10.56 14.28 23.30
N GLN A 57 10.11 14.01 22.08
CA GLN A 57 10.49 14.79 20.93
C GLN A 57 9.98 16.17 21.29
N GLU A 58 10.90 17.04 21.72
CA GLU A 58 10.59 18.43 21.95
C GLU A 58 9.87 18.89 20.69
N PRO A 59 8.63 19.38 20.81
CA PRO A 59 7.96 19.92 19.65
C PRO A 59 8.90 20.98 19.07
N PRO A 60 9.10 21.00 17.75
CA PRO A 60 10.00 21.96 17.14
C PRO A 60 9.65 23.37 17.63
N ALA A 61 10.68 24.14 18.00
CA ALA A 61 10.52 25.45 18.62
C ALA A 61 9.68 26.43 17.77
N GLU A 62 9.58 26.16 16.46
CA GLU A 62 8.77 26.89 15.52
C GLU A 62 7.88 25.91 14.76
N ALA A 63 6.57 26.19 14.74
CA ALA A 63 5.63 25.47 13.91
C ALA A 63 5.96 25.78 12.44
N VAL A 64 6.50 24.80 11.72
CA VAL A 64 6.71 24.92 10.27
C VAL A 64 5.34 24.81 9.62
N THR A 65 4.77 25.94 9.22
CA THR A 65 3.51 25.97 8.47
C THR A 65 3.71 25.27 7.14
N ALA A 66 3.05 24.13 6.97
CA ALA A 66 3.05 23.44 5.69
C ALA A 66 2.31 24.30 4.66
N PRO A 67 2.70 24.27 3.37
CA PRO A 67 1.99 24.99 2.31
C PRO A 67 0.51 24.62 2.14
N TYR A 68 0.07 23.52 2.77
CA TYR A 68 -1.30 22.99 2.74
C TYR A 68 -1.98 23.01 4.12
N ASP A 69 -1.42 23.72 5.10
CA ASP A 69 -2.01 23.82 6.43
C ASP A 69 -3.28 24.69 6.38
N ALA A 70 -4.43 24.03 6.44
CA ALA A 70 -5.74 24.69 6.43
C ALA A 70 -6.18 25.15 7.83
N GLY A 71 -5.34 24.99 8.86
CA GLY A 71 -5.68 25.34 10.24
C GLY A 71 -6.03 26.82 10.45
N GLU A 72 -5.50 27.71 9.60
CA GLU A 72 -5.75 29.16 9.65
C GLU A 72 -6.62 29.67 8.48
N ALA A 73 -7.15 28.79 7.63
CA ALA A 73 -7.95 29.20 6.47
C ALA A 73 -9.32 29.75 6.92
N ASP A 74 -9.66 30.97 6.47
CA ASP A 74 -10.97 31.57 6.73
C ASP A 74 -12.06 30.87 5.91
N ALA A 75 -13.25 30.68 6.48
CA ALA A 75 -14.38 30.04 5.81
C ALA A 75 -14.83 30.81 4.56
N LEU A 76 -14.49 32.11 4.47
CA LEU A 76 -14.73 32.94 3.30
C LEU A 76 -13.79 32.63 2.13
N ASP A 77 -12.54 32.22 2.39
CA ASP A 77 -11.59 31.81 1.34
C ASP A 77 -12.00 30.48 0.69
N LEU A 78 -12.72 29.62 1.41
CA LEU A 78 -13.29 28.38 0.86
C LEU A 78 -14.50 28.63 -0.07
N LEU A 79 -15.09 29.82 0.00
CA LEU A 79 -16.26 30.21 -0.79
C LEU A 79 -15.89 30.99 -2.06
N SER A 80 -14.64 31.43 -2.20
CA SER A 80 -14.17 32.05 -3.43
C SER A 80 -13.97 30.99 -4.51
N GLU A 81 -14.80 31.04 -5.57
CA GLU A 81 -14.62 30.27 -6.81
C GLU A 81 -13.49 30.83 -7.70
N ASP A 82 -12.55 31.57 -7.12
CA ASP A 82 -11.36 31.97 -7.87
C ASP A 82 -10.62 30.69 -8.22
N GLN A 83 -10.63 30.38 -9.52
CA GLN A 83 -10.02 29.23 -10.13
C GLN A 83 -8.53 29.25 -9.79
N SER A 84 -8.19 28.63 -8.68
CA SER A 84 -6.83 28.23 -8.37
C SER A 84 -6.31 27.47 -9.60
N PRO A 85 -5.10 27.78 -10.08
CA PRO A 85 -4.54 27.06 -11.22
C PRO A 85 -4.55 25.57 -10.89
N SER A 86 -5.18 24.77 -11.75
CA SER A 86 -5.33 23.32 -11.60
C SER A 86 -4.00 22.68 -11.19
N PHE A 87 -3.93 22.19 -9.95
CA PHE A 87 -2.75 21.58 -9.31
C PHE A 87 -2.16 20.38 -10.07
N THR A 88 -2.81 19.92 -11.15
CA THR A 88 -2.29 18.85 -12.01
C THR A 88 -1.12 19.28 -12.90
N HIS A 89 -0.84 20.58 -13.05
CA HIS A 89 0.13 21.09 -14.03
C HIS A 89 1.52 21.42 -13.44
N THR A 90 1.70 21.32 -12.12
CA THR A 90 2.97 21.71 -11.47
C THR A 90 4.12 20.76 -11.79
N ASP A 91 3.81 19.48 -12.04
CA ASP A 91 4.80 18.41 -12.28
C ASP A 91 4.82 17.92 -13.75
N GLU A 92 4.35 18.75 -14.69
CA GLU A 92 4.45 18.42 -16.12
C GLU A 92 5.90 18.57 -16.59
N VAL A 93 6.60 17.44 -16.71
CA VAL A 93 7.89 17.36 -17.39
C VAL A 93 7.68 17.24 -18.90
N MET A 94 8.24 18.19 -19.64
CA MET A 94 8.37 18.12 -21.10
C MET A 94 9.32 16.97 -21.46
N ILE A 95 8.77 15.90 -22.03
CA ILE A 95 9.55 14.81 -22.59
C ILE A 95 9.97 15.21 -24.01
N GLU A 96 11.27 15.37 -24.23
CA GLU A 96 11.83 15.61 -25.55
C GLU A 96 11.65 14.38 -26.45
N ASP A 97 11.48 14.60 -27.76
CA ASP A 97 11.29 13.52 -28.72
C ASP A 97 12.58 12.69 -28.83
N VAL A 98 12.47 11.39 -28.53
CA VAL A 98 13.57 10.43 -28.60
C VAL A 98 14.10 10.28 -30.04
N SER A 99 13.33 10.72 -31.06
CA SER A 99 13.77 10.73 -32.45
C SER A 99 14.91 11.72 -32.73
N GLU A 100 15.13 12.71 -31.85
CA GLU A 100 16.22 13.69 -31.93
C GLU A 100 17.53 13.17 -31.29
N ILE A 101 17.47 12.05 -30.55
CA ILE A 101 18.64 11.43 -29.93
C ILE A 101 19.35 10.57 -30.98
N GLU A 102 20.62 10.88 -31.26
CA GLU A 102 21.46 10.11 -32.18
C GLU A 102 21.62 8.66 -31.70
N ASP A 103 21.49 7.69 -32.62
CA ASP A 103 21.61 6.27 -32.30
C ASP A 103 23.05 5.94 -31.86
N PRO A 104 23.27 5.50 -30.60
CA PRO A 104 24.59 5.23 -30.06
C PRO A 104 25.31 4.06 -30.77
N TYR A 105 24.59 3.28 -31.58
CA TYR A 105 25.16 2.19 -32.36
C TYR A 105 25.66 2.61 -33.75
N LEU A 106 25.40 3.86 -34.19
CA LEU A 106 25.86 4.35 -35.50
C LEU A 106 27.39 4.31 -35.63
N ASP A 107 28.10 4.67 -34.56
CA ASP A 107 29.56 4.68 -34.51
C ASP A 107 30.16 3.42 -33.86
N ALA A 108 29.31 2.46 -33.47
CA ALA A 108 29.78 1.25 -32.80
C ALA A 108 30.59 0.39 -33.76
N ARG A 109 31.85 0.15 -33.39
CA ARG A 109 32.74 -0.79 -34.10
C ARG A 109 32.80 -2.10 -33.31
N ILE A 110 32.51 -3.19 -33.99
CA ILE A 110 32.68 -4.54 -33.45
C ILE A 110 34.15 -4.91 -33.66
N GLU A 111 34.90 -5.07 -32.57
CA GLU A 111 36.28 -5.53 -32.58
C GLU A 111 36.32 -7.01 -32.13
N GLY A 112 36.88 -7.88 -32.96
CA GLY A 112 37.01 -9.31 -32.68
C GLY A 112 37.13 -10.16 -33.94
N ASP A 113 37.59 -11.41 -33.78
CA ASP A 113 37.70 -12.36 -34.88
C ASP A 113 36.31 -12.81 -35.34
N ILE A 114 35.95 -12.52 -36.60
CA ILE A 114 34.77 -13.09 -37.24
C ILE A 114 35.05 -14.56 -37.60
N SER A 115 34.11 -15.44 -37.31
CA SER A 115 34.24 -16.86 -37.65
C SER A 115 34.18 -17.06 -39.17
N GLU A 116 35.28 -17.57 -39.74
CA GLU A 116 35.36 -17.91 -41.17
C GLU A 116 34.69 -19.25 -41.45
N THR A 117 33.93 -19.33 -42.54
CA THR A 117 33.25 -20.58 -42.95
C THR A 117 34.22 -21.50 -43.67
N VAL A 118 34.61 -22.59 -43.03
CA VAL A 118 35.49 -23.61 -43.63
C VAL A 118 34.68 -24.48 -44.60
N VAL A 119 34.95 -24.33 -45.90
CA VAL A 119 34.42 -25.24 -46.92
C VAL A 119 35.29 -26.49 -46.94
N LEU A 120 34.78 -27.59 -46.37
CA LEU A 120 35.42 -28.89 -46.49
C LEU A 120 35.22 -29.40 -47.93
N GLY A 121 36.31 -29.40 -48.70
CA GLY A 121 36.35 -29.94 -50.06
C GLY A 121 36.03 -31.44 -50.10
N LYS A 122 35.42 -31.87 -51.21
CA LYS A 122 35.06 -33.27 -51.50
C LYS A 122 36.26 -34.21 -51.55
#